data_AF-A0A948I4Q3-F1
#
_entry.id   AF-A0A948I4Q3-F1
#
_cell.length_a   1.000
_cell.length_b   1.000
_cell.length_c   1.000
_cell.angle_alpha   90.00
_cell.angle_beta   90.00
_cell.angle_gamma   90.00
#
_symmetry.space_group_name_H-M   'P 1'
#
loop_
_entity.id
_entity.type
_entity.pdbx_description
1 polymer ?
#
loop_
_entity_poly.entity_id
_entity_poly.type
_entity_poly.pdbx_seq_one_letter_code
_entity_poly.pdbx_strand_id
1 'polypeptide(L)'
;MTMRNRTSRLSGFYKLGRDERLAEIQAVCGLDEAGVEALKNSSALPFDLLDRLVENAIGGFTVPVGIATNMIVDGRDVLIPMATEESSVIAAVGNTARQCRDTGGFTTSISGTEMIAQIQMVKLTDPWAARAKILEKKAEIAEICDGCDPILVKLGGGFRDLEVRIIDGQTGPMVVVHIIVDTKDAMGANAVNTMAEKLAPSLAGWTGGQHHLRILSNLADRRVARARAVWRADDIGGADVVEGIVMAADFADCDPYRAATHNKGIMNGVSALTLATGNDTRAIEAGAHAFAARTGRYRSLS
;
A
#
# COMPACT_ATOMS: atom_id res chain seq x y z
N MET A 1 6.46 18.98 31.86
CA MET A 1 6.27 17.56 31.52
C MET A 1 7.54 17.08 30.83
N THR A 2 8.37 16.33 31.53
CA THR A 2 9.54 15.65 30.95
C THR A 2 9.05 14.69 29.87
N MET A 3 9.53 14.83 28.63
CA MET A 3 9.24 13.87 27.56
C MET A 3 9.67 12.49 28.05
N ARG A 4 8.71 11.59 28.33
CA ARG A 4 9.02 10.17 28.40
C ARG A 4 9.71 9.83 27.08
N ASN A 5 10.83 9.11 27.11
CA ASN A 5 11.38 8.49 25.91
C ASN A 5 10.23 7.79 25.20
N ARG A 6 9.90 8.22 23.98
CA ARG A 6 8.76 7.73 23.20
C ARG A 6 9.04 6.28 22.78
N THR A 7 8.83 5.33 23.69
CA THR A 7 8.95 3.91 23.42
C THR A 7 7.60 3.33 23.03
N SER A 8 7.59 2.40 22.08
CA SER A 8 6.42 1.62 21.72
C SER A 8 6.24 0.40 22.64
N ARG A 9 7.18 0.14 23.58
CA ARG A 9 7.10 -0.94 24.56
C ARG A 9 6.18 -0.57 25.72
N LEU A 10 4.92 -0.95 25.62
CA LEU A 10 3.91 -0.72 26.66
C LEU A 10 3.63 -2.01 27.45
N SER A 11 4.41 -2.23 28.53
CA SER A 11 4.28 -3.42 29.36
C SER A 11 2.90 -3.50 30.02
N GLY A 12 2.23 -4.66 29.91
CA GLY A 12 0.92 -4.87 30.53
C GLY A 12 -0.26 -4.15 29.84
N PHE A 13 -0.06 -3.49 28.70
CA PHE A 13 -1.10 -2.71 28.00
C PHE A 13 -2.40 -3.49 27.72
N TYR A 14 -2.28 -4.79 27.40
CA TYR A 14 -3.43 -5.66 27.16
C TYR A 14 -4.29 -5.90 28.41
N LYS A 15 -3.75 -5.71 29.62
CA LYS A 15 -4.47 -5.86 30.89
C LYS A 15 -5.25 -4.60 31.30
N LEU A 16 -4.89 -3.45 30.74
CA LEU A 16 -5.47 -2.16 31.08
C LEU A 16 -6.91 -2.03 30.57
N GLY A 17 -7.73 -1.26 31.28
CA GLY A 17 -9.02 -0.79 30.81
C GLY A 17 -8.90 0.21 29.67
N ARG A 18 -10.03 0.56 29.04
CA ARG A 18 -10.06 1.48 27.89
C ARG A 18 -9.41 2.84 28.19
N ASP A 19 -9.81 3.49 29.28
CA ASP A 19 -9.35 4.84 29.60
C ASP A 19 -7.86 4.87 29.98
N GLU A 20 -7.40 3.83 30.69
CA GLU A 20 -5.98 3.65 31.00
C GLU A 20 -5.14 3.45 29.73
N ARG A 21 -5.63 2.66 28.77
CA ARG A 21 -4.97 2.53 27.46
C ARG A 21 -4.89 3.87 26.75
N LEU A 22 -5.99 4.64 26.69
CA LEU A 22 -6.01 5.95 26.05
C LEU A 22 -5.05 6.93 26.71
N ALA A 23 -4.96 6.94 28.05
CA ALA A 23 -4.02 7.79 28.79
C ALA A 23 -2.56 7.44 28.45
N GLU A 24 -2.22 6.15 28.34
CA GLU A 24 -0.87 5.72 27.93
C GLU A 24 -0.57 6.12 26.48
N ILE A 25 -1.51 5.94 25.55
CA ILE A 25 -1.34 6.37 24.15
C ILE A 25 -1.19 7.89 24.06
N GLN A 26 -2.00 8.65 24.81
CA GLN A 26 -1.90 10.11 24.88
C GLN A 26 -0.51 10.54 25.35
N ALA A 27 -0.01 9.92 26.42
CA ALA A 27 1.30 10.24 26.98
C ALA A 27 2.47 9.94 26.02
N VAL A 28 2.37 8.86 25.24
CA VAL A 28 3.44 8.44 24.32
C VAL A 28 3.41 9.22 23.01
N CYS A 29 2.22 9.38 22.41
CA CYS A 29 2.04 10.04 21.12
C CYS A 29 1.96 11.57 21.24
N GLY A 30 1.64 12.10 22.43
CA GLY A 30 1.35 13.52 22.62
C GLY A 30 0.04 13.94 21.96
N LEU A 31 -0.99 13.09 22.03
CA LEU A 31 -2.33 13.44 21.54
C LEU A 31 -2.91 14.57 22.40
N ASP A 32 -3.55 15.54 21.73
CA ASP A 32 -4.34 16.55 22.42
C ASP A 32 -5.68 15.96 22.90
N GLU A 33 -6.43 16.75 23.66
CA GLU A 33 -7.74 16.35 24.17
C GLU A 33 -8.71 16.00 23.04
N ALA A 34 -8.66 16.75 21.94
CA ALA A 34 -9.48 16.49 20.75
C ALA A 34 -9.21 15.10 20.15
N GLY A 35 -7.94 14.71 20.02
CA GLY A 35 -7.55 13.39 19.53
C GLY A 35 -7.98 12.25 20.46
N VAL A 36 -7.90 12.45 21.78
CA VAL A 36 -8.40 11.45 22.74
C VAL A 36 -9.93 11.32 22.67
N GLU A 37 -10.65 12.44 22.61
CA GLU A 37 -12.11 12.43 22.48
C GLU A 37 -12.58 11.83 21.15
N ALA A 38 -11.84 12.01 20.06
CA ALA A 38 -12.13 11.34 18.78
C ALA A 38 -12.03 9.80 18.91
N LEU A 39 -11.05 9.28 19.66
CA LEU A 39 -10.92 7.84 19.92
C LEU A 39 -11.97 7.32 20.92
N LYS A 40 -12.43 8.17 21.84
CA LYS A 40 -13.54 7.83 22.75
C LYS A 40 -14.89 7.77 22.02
N ASN A 41 -15.08 8.63 21.04
CA ASN A 41 -16.31 8.75 20.27
C ASN A 41 -16.13 8.20 18.86
N SER A 42 -15.45 7.06 18.71
CA SER A 42 -15.08 6.46 17.42
C SER A 42 -16.28 6.11 16.51
N SER A 43 -17.51 6.12 17.04
CA SER A 43 -18.76 5.92 16.30
C SER A 43 -19.37 7.21 15.72
N ALA A 44 -18.73 8.37 15.89
CA ALA A 44 -19.36 9.69 15.74
C ALA A 44 -18.89 10.50 14.51
N LEU A 45 -18.59 9.86 13.38
CA LEU A 45 -18.52 10.66 12.14
C LEU A 45 -19.91 11.22 11.84
N PRO A 46 -20.08 12.55 11.66
CA PRO A 46 -21.36 13.13 11.31
C PRO A 46 -21.90 12.50 10.03
N PHE A 47 -23.20 12.24 9.98
CA PHE A 47 -23.80 11.61 8.81
C PHE A 47 -23.59 12.42 7.53
N ASP A 48 -23.63 13.75 7.60
CA ASP A 48 -23.30 14.64 6.47
C ASP A 48 -21.90 14.40 5.88
N LEU A 49 -20.93 13.97 6.70
CA LEU A 49 -19.62 13.58 6.21
C LEU A 49 -19.68 12.21 5.54
N LEU A 50 -20.36 11.24 6.15
CA LEU A 50 -20.53 9.89 5.56
C LEU A 50 -21.24 9.95 4.20
N ASP A 51 -22.28 10.76 4.08
CA ASP A 51 -23.07 10.97 2.86
C ASP A 51 -22.28 11.67 1.74
N ARG A 52 -21.18 12.37 2.08
CA ARG A 52 -20.24 12.95 1.10
C ARG A 52 -19.12 12.00 0.71
N LEU A 53 -18.85 10.96 1.51
CA LEU A 53 -17.76 10.02 1.25
C LEU A 53 -18.18 8.93 0.25
N VAL A 54 -19.45 8.52 0.27
CA VAL A 54 -20.00 7.46 -0.59
C VAL A 54 -21.44 7.76 -0.99
N GLU A 55 -21.89 7.18 -2.10
CA GLU A 55 -23.27 7.35 -2.58
C GLU A 55 -24.27 6.52 -1.76
N ASN A 56 -25.49 7.06 -1.58
CA ASN A 56 -26.61 6.39 -0.91
C ASN A 56 -26.27 5.91 0.52
N ALA A 57 -25.52 6.71 1.28
CA ALA A 57 -25.20 6.38 2.66
C ALA A 57 -26.49 6.29 3.49
N ILE A 58 -26.58 5.30 4.38
CA ILE A 58 -27.69 5.16 5.36
C ILE A 58 -27.19 5.06 6.81
N GLY A 59 -25.87 5.04 7.00
CA GLY A 59 -25.23 4.95 8.31
C GLY A 59 -23.74 4.63 8.18
N GLY A 60 -23.05 4.57 9.32
CA GLY A 60 -21.66 4.13 9.44
C GLY A 60 -21.55 2.72 10.00
N PHE A 61 -20.46 2.01 9.66
CA PHE A 61 -20.11 0.72 10.24
C PHE A 61 -18.83 0.87 11.06
N THR A 62 -18.79 0.26 12.25
CA THR A 62 -17.63 0.37 13.15
C THR A 62 -16.80 -0.91 13.13
N VAL A 63 -15.48 -0.74 12.97
CA VAL A 63 -14.49 -1.82 13.12
C VAL A 63 -13.66 -1.56 14.38
N PRO A 64 -13.38 -2.57 15.22
CA PRO A 64 -12.54 -2.38 16.40
C PRO A 64 -11.15 -1.85 16.02
N VAL A 65 -10.68 -0.84 16.76
CA VAL A 65 -9.33 -0.28 16.61
C VAL A 65 -8.51 -0.58 17.85
N GLY A 66 -7.32 -1.13 17.66
CA GLY A 66 -6.32 -1.32 18.71
C GLY A 66 -4.95 -0.85 18.28
N ILE A 67 -4.00 -0.93 19.21
CA ILE A 67 -2.61 -0.52 18.98
C ILE A 67 -1.70 -1.73 19.13
N ALA A 68 -0.98 -2.09 18.07
CA ALA A 68 0.15 -2.99 18.18
C ALA A 68 1.36 -2.23 18.76
N THR A 69 1.95 -2.83 19.79
CA THR A 69 3.06 -2.28 20.57
C THR A 69 4.37 -2.92 20.14
N ASN A 70 5.48 -2.49 20.73
CA ASN A 70 6.82 -3.05 20.58
C ASN A 70 7.51 -2.84 19.23
N MET A 71 6.89 -2.20 18.24
CA MET A 71 7.50 -1.98 16.93
C MET A 71 8.67 -1.00 16.98
N ILE A 72 9.79 -1.40 16.38
CA ILE A 72 10.92 -0.53 16.03
C ILE A 72 11.07 -0.61 14.51
N VAL A 73 11.02 0.53 13.84
CA VAL A 73 11.18 0.66 12.38
C VAL A 73 12.31 1.65 12.13
N ASP A 74 13.39 1.20 11.48
CA ASP A 74 14.58 2.01 11.17
C ASP A 74 15.13 2.76 12.39
N GLY A 75 15.23 2.05 13.51
CA GLY A 75 15.74 2.56 14.79
C GLY A 75 14.77 3.47 15.55
N ARG A 76 13.52 3.61 15.10
CA ARG A 76 12.49 4.43 15.75
C ARG A 76 11.39 3.57 16.33
N ASP A 77 11.06 3.79 17.59
CA ASP A 77 9.87 3.22 18.22
C ASP A 77 8.59 3.80 17.60
N VAL A 78 7.68 2.93 17.16
CA VAL A 78 6.40 3.33 16.55
C VAL A 78 5.25 2.53 17.16
N LEU A 79 4.13 3.17 17.46
CA LEU A 79 2.88 2.50 17.79
C LEU A 79 2.03 2.36 16.53
N ILE A 80 1.54 1.15 16.26
CA ILE A 80 0.85 0.84 14.99
C ILE A 80 -0.66 0.71 15.25
N PRO A 81 -1.49 1.63 14.74
CA PRO A 81 -2.94 1.48 14.82
C PRO A 81 -3.41 0.38 13.87
N MET A 82 -4.35 -0.43 14.32
CA MET A 82 -4.87 -1.57 13.57
C MET A 82 -6.38 -1.65 13.74
N ALA A 83 -7.11 -1.56 12.62
CA ALA A 83 -8.56 -1.72 12.56
C ALA A 83 -8.89 -3.12 12.03
N THR A 84 -9.39 -4.00 12.90
CA THR A 84 -9.70 -5.40 12.52
C THR A 84 -10.74 -6.02 13.46
N GLU A 85 -11.59 -6.87 12.90
CA GLU A 85 -12.56 -7.70 13.61
C GLU A 85 -11.97 -9.05 14.05
N GLU A 86 -10.83 -9.46 13.49
CA GLU A 86 -10.24 -10.77 13.75
C GLU A 86 -9.46 -10.76 15.08
N SER A 87 -9.84 -11.68 15.96
CA SER A 87 -9.15 -11.87 17.23
C SER A 87 -7.68 -12.27 17.02
N SER A 88 -6.84 -11.97 18.01
CA SER A 88 -5.39 -12.28 18.04
C SER A 88 -4.48 -11.51 17.08
N VAL A 89 -4.97 -10.91 16.00
CA VAL A 89 -4.13 -10.23 14.99
C VAL A 89 -3.23 -9.16 15.61
N ILE A 90 -3.80 -8.22 16.36
CA ILE A 90 -3.04 -7.12 17.00
C ILE A 90 -2.03 -7.67 18.02
N ALA A 91 -2.42 -8.71 18.76
CA ALA A 91 -1.56 -9.34 19.75
C ALA A 91 -0.39 -10.08 19.10
N ALA A 92 -0.62 -10.77 17.98
CA ALA A 92 0.40 -11.48 17.22
C ALA A 92 1.43 -10.49 16.66
N VAL A 93 1.00 -9.40 16.02
CA VAL A 93 1.91 -8.35 15.54
C VAL A 93 2.74 -7.77 16.68
N GLY A 94 2.11 -7.40 17.80
CA GLY A 94 2.80 -6.85 18.95
C GLY A 94 3.78 -7.82 19.63
N ASN A 95 3.48 -9.13 19.64
CA ASN A 95 4.37 -10.14 20.21
C ASN A 95 5.56 -10.43 19.28
N THR A 96 5.34 -10.58 17.98
CA THR A 96 6.42 -10.79 17.00
C THR A 96 7.38 -9.60 16.98
N ALA A 97 6.84 -8.38 17.04
CA ALA A 97 7.62 -7.16 17.17
C ALA A 97 8.47 -7.15 18.44
N ARG A 98 7.92 -7.59 19.58
CA ARG A 98 8.65 -7.71 20.85
C ARG A 98 9.86 -8.62 20.73
N GLN A 99 9.73 -9.76 20.03
CA GLN A 99 10.77 -10.77 19.91
C GLN A 99 11.97 -10.31 19.07
N CYS A 100 11.82 -9.35 18.16
CA CYS A 100 12.93 -8.78 17.39
C CYS A 100 13.42 -7.42 17.89
N ARG A 101 12.94 -6.92 19.05
CA ARG A 101 13.41 -5.62 19.56
C ARG A 101 14.90 -5.62 19.88
N ASP A 102 15.38 -6.67 20.54
CA ASP A 102 16.76 -6.75 21.04
C ASP A 102 17.79 -6.98 19.91
N THR A 103 17.31 -7.23 18.69
CA THR A 103 18.08 -7.31 17.44
C THR A 103 17.94 -6.06 16.57
N GLY A 104 17.26 -5.02 17.06
CA GLY A 104 17.10 -3.72 16.38
C GLY A 104 15.77 -3.53 15.64
N GLY A 105 14.86 -4.50 15.69
CA GLY A 105 13.56 -4.46 15.04
C GLY A 105 13.61 -4.60 13.53
N PHE A 106 12.77 -3.84 12.83
CA PHE A 106 12.63 -3.88 11.39
C PHE A 106 13.49 -2.80 10.73
N THR A 107 14.23 -3.20 9.69
CA THR A 107 14.86 -2.28 8.73
C THR A 107 14.05 -2.26 7.45
N THR A 108 13.73 -1.08 6.93
CA THR A 108 12.86 -0.91 5.76
C THR A 108 13.51 -0.12 4.63
N SER A 109 12.93 -0.25 3.44
CA SER A 109 13.27 0.57 2.26
C SER A 109 12.08 0.64 1.31
N ILE A 110 12.03 1.68 0.47
CA ILE A 110 11.01 1.84 -0.58
C ILE A 110 11.70 2.03 -1.93
N SER A 111 11.10 1.52 -3.02
CA SER A 111 11.60 1.79 -4.39
C SER A 111 11.32 3.22 -4.86
N GLY A 112 10.32 3.88 -4.27
CA GLY A 112 9.86 5.21 -4.64
C GLY A 112 8.35 5.33 -4.46
N THR A 113 7.80 6.40 -5.01
CA THR A 113 6.36 6.76 -4.97
C THR A 113 5.76 6.79 -6.37
N GLU A 114 6.30 5.94 -7.26
CA GLU A 114 5.92 5.89 -8.66
C GLU A 114 4.68 5.02 -8.88
N MET A 115 3.63 5.61 -9.45
CA MET A 115 2.42 4.95 -9.88
C MET A 115 2.37 4.84 -11.40
N ILE A 116 1.71 3.79 -11.89
CA ILE A 116 1.49 3.56 -13.31
C ILE A 116 0.06 3.99 -13.66
N ALA A 117 -0.10 4.78 -14.72
CA ALA A 117 -1.37 4.86 -15.46
C ALA A 117 -1.24 4.30 -16.86
N GLN A 118 -2.28 3.59 -17.28
CA GLN A 118 -2.34 2.84 -18.52
C GLN A 118 -3.30 3.54 -19.49
N ILE A 119 -2.84 3.76 -20.72
CA ILE A 119 -3.67 4.17 -21.84
C ILE A 119 -3.67 3.05 -22.86
N GLN A 120 -4.85 2.48 -23.10
CA GLN A 120 -5.03 1.40 -24.07
C GLN A 120 -5.33 2.00 -25.46
N MET A 121 -4.42 1.76 -26.40
CA MET A 121 -4.56 2.12 -27.81
C MET A 121 -4.89 0.88 -28.66
N VAL A 122 -5.91 0.99 -29.50
CA VAL A 122 -6.43 -0.08 -30.37
C VAL A 122 -6.68 0.44 -31.79
N LYS A 123 -7.09 -0.45 -32.69
CA LYS A 123 -7.38 -0.14 -34.11
C LYS A 123 -6.21 0.55 -34.81
N LEU A 124 -4.99 0.17 -34.42
CA LEU A 124 -3.75 0.63 -35.04
C LEU A 124 -3.47 -0.23 -36.27
N THR A 125 -3.16 0.40 -37.40
CA THR A 125 -2.74 -0.30 -38.62
C THR A 125 -1.38 -0.96 -38.45
N ASP A 126 -0.46 -0.29 -37.74
CA ASP A 126 0.86 -0.79 -37.39
C ASP A 126 1.17 -0.46 -35.91
N PRO A 127 0.98 -1.43 -34.98
CA PRO A 127 1.28 -1.26 -33.57
C PRO A 127 2.76 -0.94 -33.27
N TRP A 128 3.69 -1.44 -34.09
CA TRP A 128 5.12 -1.24 -33.88
C TRP A 128 5.56 0.17 -34.29
N ALA A 129 5.08 0.66 -35.44
CA ALA A 129 5.27 2.05 -35.83
C ALA A 129 4.61 3.02 -34.84
N ALA A 130 3.41 2.70 -34.35
CA ALA A 130 2.74 3.48 -33.31
C ALA A 130 3.56 3.54 -32.01
N ARG A 131 4.12 2.40 -31.57
CA ARG A 131 5.02 2.35 -30.41
C ARG A 131 6.23 3.27 -30.59
N ALA A 132 6.92 3.19 -31.73
CA ALA A 132 8.08 4.04 -32.01
C ALA A 132 7.71 5.53 -31.96
N LYS A 133 6.61 5.91 -32.63
CA LYS A 133 6.11 7.29 -32.67
C LYS A 133 5.76 7.84 -31.28
N ILE A 134 5.15 7.02 -30.42
CA ILE A 134 4.84 7.42 -29.05
C ILE A 134 6.13 7.65 -28.24
N LEU A 135 7.13 6.78 -28.39
CA LEU A 135 8.41 6.91 -27.68
C LEU A 135 9.20 8.16 -28.13
N GLU A 136 9.16 8.51 -29.42
CA GLU A 136 9.74 9.76 -29.94
C GLU A 136 9.09 11.01 -29.33
N LYS A 137 7.85 10.90 -28.88
CA LYS A 137 7.06 11.98 -28.28
C LYS A 137 7.20 12.09 -26.76
N LYS A 138 8.13 11.37 -26.13
CA LYS A 138 8.30 11.35 -24.66
C LYS A 138 8.40 12.74 -24.01
N ALA A 139 9.09 13.70 -24.62
CA ALA A 139 9.19 15.06 -24.09
C ALA A 139 7.84 15.81 -24.12
N GLU A 140 7.12 15.74 -25.24
CA GLU A 140 5.78 16.32 -25.39
C GLU A 140 4.77 15.65 -24.45
N ILE A 141 4.90 14.33 -24.24
CA ILE A 141 4.13 13.57 -23.25
C ILE A 141 4.38 14.09 -21.83
N ALA A 142 5.65 14.30 -21.46
CA ALA A 142 6.02 14.82 -20.15
C ALA A 142 5.39 16.20 -19.91
N GLU A 143 5.46 17.11 -20.89
CA GLU A 143 4.85 18.44 -20.82
C GLU A 143 3.32 18.38 -20.63
N ILE A 144 2.63 17.50 -21.36
CA ILE A 144 1.18 17.32 -21.23
C ILE A 144 0.83 16.78 -19.84
N CYS A 145 1.55 15.78 -19.35
CA CYS A 145 1.29 15.18 -18.04
C CYS A 145 1.57 16.17 -16.91
N ASP A 146 2.74 16.80 -16.89
CA ASP A 146 3.14 17.74 -15.85
C ASP A 146 2.30 19.03 -15.87
N GLY A 147 1.77 19.42 -17.04
CA GLY A 147 0.83 20.53 -17.16
C GLY A 147 -0.53 20.27 -16.51
N CYS A 148 -0.88 19.02 -16.18
CA CYS A 148 -2.14 18.68 -15.50
C CYS A 148 -2.15 19.06 -14.02
N ASP A 149 -0.99 18.98 -13.35
CA ASP A 149 -0.87 19.27 -11.91
C ASP A 149 0.45 20.01 -11.58
N PRO A 150 0.46 21.35 -11.74
CA PRO A 150 1.62 22.18 -11.42
C PRO A 150 2.03 22.12 -9.95
N ILE A 151 1.11 21.77 -9.03
CA ILE A 151 1.41 21.67 -7.60
C ILE A 151 2.22 20.40 -7.36
N LEU A 152 1.82 19.27 -7.91
CA LEU A 152 2.57 18.02 -7.82
C LEU A 152 4.01 18.18 -8.35
N VAL A 153 4.17 18.84 -9.49
CA VAL A 153 5.49 19.16 -10.07
C VAL A 153 6.31 20.06 -9.14
N LYS A 154 5.70 21.11 -8.57
CA LYS A 154 6.36 22.02 -7.62
C LYS A 154 6.81 21.29 -6.35
N LEU A 155 6.08 20.27 -5.91
CA LEU A 155 6.45 19.40 -4.78
C LEU A 155 7.52 18.35 -5.17
N GLY A 156 8.05 18.45 -6.40
CA GLY A 156 9.08 17.57 -6.93
C GLY A 156 8.54 16.21 -7.36
N GLY A 157 7.22 16.07 -7.59
CA GLY A 157 6.52 14.92 -8.16
C GLY A 157 6.41 15.01 -9.69
N GLY A 158 5.40 14.37 -10.27
CA GLY A 158 5.07 14.47 -11.70
C GLY A 158 5.58 13.31 -12.53
N PHE A 159 5.55 13.47 -13.84
CA PHE A 159 5.98 12.49 -14.82
C PHE A 159 7.46 12.09 -14.62
N ARG A 160 7.75 10.80 -14.79
CA ARG A 160 9.10 10.23 -14.64
C ARG A 160 9.54 9.48 -15.87
N ASP A 161 8.66 8.61 -16.36
CA ASP A 161 9.02 7.72 -17.43
C ASP A 161 7.80 7.25 -18.24
N LEU A 162 8.10 6.61 -19.36
CA LEU A 162 7.14 6.10 -20.32
C LEU A 162 7.54 4.70 -20.72
N GLU A 163 6.63 3.74 -20.57
CA GLU A 163 6.77 2.43 -21.19
C GLU A 163 5.68 2.24 -22.23
N VAL A 164 6.02 1.61 -23.36
CA VAL A 164 5.06 1.32 -24.42
C VAL A 164 5.18 -0.15 -24.78
N ARG A 165 4.12 -0.88 -24.48
CA ARG A 165 4.03 -2.34 -24.62
C ARG A 165 3.07 -2.69 -25.74
N ILE A 166 3.40 -3.71 -26.51
CA ILE A 166 2.47 -4.31 -27.47
C ILE A 166 1.99 -5.61 -26.84
N ILE A 167 0.68 -5.80 -26.80
CA ILE A 167 0.05 -6.99 -26.23
C ILE A 167 -0.91 -7.55 -27.27
N ASP A 168 -0.76 -8.84 -27.57
CA ASP A 168 -1.70 -9.56 -28.42
C ASP A 168 -2.91 -10.01 -27.59
N GLY A 169 -4.10 -9.55 -27.98
CA GLY A 169 -5.37 -9.97 -27.42
C GLY A 169 -6.16 -10.82 -28.40
N GLN A 170 -7.19 -11.50 -27.90
CA GLN A 170 -8.14 -12.24 -28.74
C GLN A 170 -8.90 -11.32 -29.71
N THR A 171 -9.02 -10.04 -29.38
CA THR A 171 -9.66 -9.00 -30.22
C THR A 171 -8.69 -8.28 -31.15
N GLY A 172 -7.44 -8.73 -31.21
CA GLY A 172 -6.35 -8.14 -31.99
C GLY A 172 -5.25 -7.51 -31.13
N PRO A 173 -4.17 -7.02 -31.75
CA PRO A 173 -3.08 -6.37 -31.04
C PRO A 173 -3.49 -5.00 -30.49
N MET A 174 -2.95 -4.67 -29.32
CA MET A 174 -3.10 -3.37 -28.68
C MET A 174 -1.76 -2.80 -28.25
N VAL A 175 -1.63 -1.48 -28.29
CA VAL A 175 -0.50 -0.76 -27.70
C VAL A 175 -0.96 -0.22 -26.35
N VAL A 176 -0.29 -0.63 -25.28
CA VAL A 176 -0.54 -0.15 -23.92
C VAL A 176 0.58 0.81 -23.53
N VAL A 177 0.22 2.07 -23.34
CA VAL A 177 1.13 3.12 -22.91
C VAL A 177 1.03 3.23 -21.38
N HIS A 178 2.15 3.02 -20.70
CA HIS A 178 2.28 3.27 -19.26
C HIS A 178 2.98 4.60 -19.06
N ILE A 179 2.30 5.54 -18.42
CA ILE A 179 2.93 6.73 -17.86
C ILE A 179 3.32 6.43 -16.41
N ILE A 180 4.59 6.66 -16.09
CA ILE A 180 5.15 6.48 -14.74
C ILE A 180 5.18 7.85 -14.08
N VAL A 181 4.49 7.99 -12.94
CA VAL A 181 4.28 9.27 -12.27
C VAL A 181 4.65 9.15 -10.80
N ASP A 182 5.51 10.04 -10.32
CA ASP A 182 5.81 10.18 -8.90
C ASP A 182 4.71 11.00 -8.22
N THR A 183 3.93 10.34 -7.36
CA THR A 183 2.74 10.90 -6.71
C THR A 183 3.00 11.37 -5.28
N LYS A 184 4.27 11.33 -4.83
CA LYS A 184 4.67 11.71 -3.46
C LYS A 184 3.82 11.01 -2.40
N ASP A 185 3.22 11.78 -1.49
CA ASP A 185 2.47 11.26 -0.35
C ASP A 185 1.05 10.80 -0.75
N ALA A 186 0.58 11.16 -1.95
CA ALA A 186 -0.70 10.68 -2.43
C ALA A 186 -0.63 9.21 -2.87
N MET A 187 -1.74 8.49 -2.74
CA MET A 187 -1.93 7.23 -3.47
C MET A 187 -1.81 7.49 -4.97
N GLY A 188 -2.47 8.54 -5.46
CA GLY A 188 -2.24 9.10 -6.80
C GLY A 188 -3.21 8.65 -7.89
N ALA A 189 -4.22 7.83 -7.58
CA ALA A 189 -5.20 7.34 -8.56
C ALA A 189 -5.83 8.47 -9.40
N ASN A 190 -6.36 9.51 -8.76
CA ASN A 190 -6.98 10.64 -9.47
C ASN A 190 -5.97 11.39 -10.33
N ALA A 191 -4.78 11.69 -9.80
CA ALA A 191 -3.74 12.43 -10.53
C ALA A 191 -3.32 11.69 -11.81
N VAL A 192 -3.01 10.40 -11.72
CA VAL A 192 -2.54 9.62 -12.87
C VAL A 192 -3.66 9.36 -13.89
N ASN A 193 -4.92 9.22 -13.44
CA ASN A 193 -6.08 9.12 -14.34
C ASN A 193 -6.29 10.41 -15.12
N THR A 194 -6.20 11.58 -14.45
CA THR A 194 -6.33 12.88 -15.13
C THR A 194 -5.23 13.06 -16.19
N MET A 195 -3.99 12.69 -15.88
CA MET A 195 -2.89 12.73 -16.86
C MET A 195 -3.17 11.79 -18.05
N ALA A 196 -3.66 10.57 -17.79
CA ALA A 196 -3.99 9.60 -18.82
C ALA A 196 -5.13 10.09 -19.73
N GLU A 197 -6.19 10.67 -19.15
CA GLU A 197 -7.31 11.27 -19.88
C GLU A 197 -6.86 12.45 -20.75
N LYS A 198 -5.98 13.31 -20.22
CA LYS A 198 -5.45 14.45 -20.97
C LYS A 198 -4.56 14.03 -22.14
N LEU A 199 -3.77 12.97 -21.96
CA LEU A 199 -2.79 12.52 -22.94
C LEU A 199 -3.41 11.70 -24.09
N ALA A 200 -4.48 10.95 -23.82
CA ALA A 200 -5.03 9.99 -24.78
C ALA A 200 -5.43 10.58 -26.15
N PRO A 201 -6.05 11.77 -26.25
CA PRO A 201 -6.36 12.38 -27.55
C PRO A 201 -5.11 12.66 -28.39
N SER A 202 -4.01 13.10 -27.76
CA SER A 202 -2.73 13.33 -28.45
C SER A 202 -2.16 12.03 -29.01
N LEU A 203 -2.20 10.94 -28.23
CA LEU A 203 -1.76 9.63 -28.69
C LEU A 203 -2.56 9.17 -29.91
N ALA A 204 -3.89 9.29 -29.88
CA ALA A 204 -4.75 8.97 -31.03
C ALA A 204 -4.42 9.83 -32.26
N GLY A 205 -4.23 11.14 -32.07
CA GLY A 205 -3.83 12.04 -33.15
C GLY A 205 -2.47 11.70 -33.77
N TRP A 206 -1.51 11.26 -32.97
CA TRP A 206 -0.20 10.84 -33.47
C TRP A 206 -0.27 9.50 -34.19
N THR A 207 -0.96 8.51 -33.65
CA THR A 207 -0.89 7.14 -34.17
C THR A 207 -2.01 6.78 -35.14
N GLY A 208 -3.05 7.60 -35.26
CA GLY A 208 -4.27 7.27 -36.00
C GLY A 208 -5.12 6.15 -35.37
N GLY A 209 -4.77 5.75 -34.14
CA GLY A 209 -5.50 4.72 -33.39
C GLY A 209 -6.66 5.29 -32.57
N GLN A 210 -7.38 4.41 -31.90
CA GLN A 210 -8.43 4.77 -30.93
C GLN A 210 -7.95 4.44 -29.51
N HIS A 211 -8.40 5.20 -28.52
CA HIS A 211 -8.11 4.92 -27.12
C HIS A 211 -9.37 4.50 -26.35
N HIS A 212 -9.23 3.60 -25.38
CA HIS A 212 -10.33 3.14 -24.52
C HIS A 212 -10.06 3.39 -23.05
N LEU A 213 -9.39 2.45 -22.36
CA LEU A 213 -9.09 2.60 -20.94
C LEU A 213 -7.96 3.60 -20.71
N ARG A 214 -8.15 4.48 -19.71
CA ARG A 214 -7.22 5.52 -19.23
C ARG A 214 -7.24 5.50 -17.71
N ILE A 215 -6.51 4.56 -17.14
CA ILE A 215 -6.74 4.14 -15.75
C ILE A 215 -5.43 3.72 -15.09
N LEU A 216 -5.28 4.00 -13.79
CA LEU A 216 -4.17 3.50 -13.00
C LEU A 216 -4.06 1.96 -13.05
N SER A 217 -2.86 1.45 -12.81
CA SER A 217 -2.64 0.04 -12.46
C SER A 217 -2.49 -0.12 -10.95
N ASN A 218 -3.28 -1.03 -10.36
CA ASN A 218 -3.09 -1.44 -8.96
C ASN A 218 -1.96 -2.45 -8.77
N LEU A 219 -1.42 -3.04 -9.85
CA LEU A 219 -0.12 -3.71 -9.81
C LEU A 219 0.97 -2.63 -9.76
N ALA A 220 1.15 -2.05 -8.57
CA ALA A 220 2.09 -0.95 -8.31
C ALA A 220 3.51 -1.48 -8.07
N ASP A 221 4.06 -2.24 -9.02
CA ASP A 221 5.36 -2.90 -8.92
C ASP A 221 6.57 -1.96 -8.93
N ARG A 222 6.35 -0.66 -9.19
CA ARG A 222 7.33 0.44 -9.01
C ARG A 222 7.24 1.14 -7.65
N ARG A 223 6.25 0.80 -6.82
CA ARG A 223 6.02 1.35 -5.47
C ARG A 223 6.12 0.27 -4.39
N VAL A 224 7.24 -0.46 -4.40
CA VAL A 224 7.50 -1.61 -3.52
C VAL A 224 8.14 -1.15 -2.20
N ALA A 225 7.49 -1.48 -1.09
CA ALA A 225 8.08 -1.43 0.24
C ALA A 225 8.73 -2.79 0.58
N ARG A 226 9.86 -2.75 1.29
CA ARG A 226 10.59 -3.94 1.77
C ARG A 226 10.87 -3.80 3.25
N ALA A 227 10.75 -4.88 4.00
CA ALA A 227 11.10 -4.94 5.41
C ALA A 227 11.93 -6.21 5.69
N ARG A 228 12.89 -6.11 6.60
CA ARG A 228 13.60 -7.26 7.16
C ARG A 228 13.77 -7.09 8.67
N ALA A 229 13.80 -8.19 9.39
CA ALA A 229 14.11 -8.24 10.82
C ALA A 229 14.84 -9.55 11.13
N VAL A 230 15.48 -9.61 12.30
CA VAL A 230 16.21 -10.78 12.78
C VAL A 230 15.62 -11.20 14.11
N TRP A 231 15.39 -12.50 14.30
CA TRP A 231 15.03 -13.07 15.60
C TRP A 231 16.17 -13.98 16.05
N ARG A 232 16.54 -13.92 17.33
CA ARG A 232 17.44 -14.94 17.89
C ARG A 232 16.63 -16.21 18.10
N ALA A 233 17.24 -17.37 17.86
CA ALA A 233 16.55 -18.66 18.02
C ALA A 233 15.92 -18.79 19.42
N ASP A 234 16.66 -18.43 20.47
CA ASP A 234 16.20 -18.50 21.86
C ASP A 234 14.96 -17.64 22.14
N ASP A 235 14.78 -16.52 21.42
CA ASP A 235 13.63 -15.61 21.61
C ASP A 235 12.33 -16.16 21.00
N ILE A 236 12.44 -17.16 20.11
CA ILE A 236 11.32 -17.75 19.37
C ILE A 236 11.11 -19.24 19.66
N GLY A 237 11.96 -19.87 20.50
CA GLY A 237 11.79 -21.26 20.95
C GLY A 237 12.89 -22.24 20.54
N GLY A 238 14.03 -21.75 20.04
CA GLY A 238 15.21 -22.56 19.73
C GLY A 238 15.33 -22.94 18.26
N ALA A 239 16.36 -23.74 17.95
CA ALA A 239 16.73 -24.13 16.58
C ALA A 239 15.62 -24.89 15.85
N ASP A 240 14.93 -25.81 16.53
CA ASP A 240 13.85 -26.61 15.94
C ASP A 240 12.68 -25.73 15.44
N VAL A 241 12.38 -24.63 16.17
CA VAL A 241 11.36 -23.66 15.74
C VAL A 241 11.81 -22.89 14.51
N VAL A 242 13.09 -22.51 14.44
CA VAL A 242 13.66 -21.83 13.26
C VAL A 242 13.58 -22.73 12.04
N GLU A 243 13.97 -24.00 12.16
CA GLU A 243 13.87 -24.99 11.08
C GLU A 243 12.42 -25.16 10.61
N GLY A 244 11.48 -25.27 11.55
CA GLY A 244 10.05 -25.34 11.24
C GLY A 244 9.52 -24.12 10.49
N ILE A 245 9.96 -22.91 10.84
CA ILE A 245 9.61 -21.67 10.12
C ILE A 245 10.13 -21.70 8.68
N VAL A 246 11.37 -22.15 8.47
CA VAL A 246 11.97 -22.25 7.13
C VAL A 246 11.22 -23.28 6.28
N MET A 247 10.92 -24.46 6.84
CA MET A 247 10.12 -25.48 6.15
C MET A 247 8.71 -24.99 5.80
N ALA A 248 8.07 -24.22 6.68
CA ALA A 248 6.75 -23.64 6.44
C ALA A 248 6.78 -22.57 5.33
N ALA A 249 7.85 -21.78 5.25
CA ALA A 249 8.06 -20.81 4.17
C ALA A 249 8.27 -21.50 2.82
N ASP A 250 9.09 -22.56 2.77
CA ASP A 250 9.29 -23.38 1.58
C ASP A 250 7.97 -24.04 1.11
N PHE A 251 7.18 -24.57 2.04
CA PHE A 251 5.85 -25.11 1.74
C PHE A 251 4.94 -24.03 1.09
N ALA A 252 4.96 -22.80 1.61
CA ALA A 252 4.19 -21.69 1.03
C ALA A 252 4.70 -21.26 -0.36
N ASP A 253 6.00 -21.32 -0.65
CA ASP A 253 6.52 -21.01 -1.99
C ASP A 253 6.22 -22.11 -3.02
N CYS A 254 6.15 -23.36 -2.56
CA CYS A 254 5.96 -24.52 -3.42
C CYS A 254 4.50 -24.83 -3.76
N ASP A 255 3.54 -24.56 -2.86
CA ASP A 255 2.12 -24.89 -3.02
C ASP A 255 1.21 -23.65 -3.00
N PRO A 256 0.49 -23.32 -4.10
CA PRO A 256 -0.46 -22.21 -4.13
C PRO A 256 -1.57 -22.27 -3.07
N TYR A 257 -2.00 -23.46 -2.63
CA TYR A 257 -3.00 -23.58 -1.56
C TYR A 257 -2.45 -23.04 -0.25
N ARG A 258 -1.20 -23.40 0.08
CA ARG A 258 -0.52 -22.86 1.26
C ARG A 258 -0.16 -21.40 1.10
N ALA A 259 0.35 -20.99 -0.07
CA ALA A 259 0.66 -19.60 -0.39
C ALA A 259 -0.53 -18.67 -0.11
N ALA A 260 -1.75 -19.08 -0.45
CA ALA A 260 -2.95 -18.29 -0.21
C ALA A 260 -3.17 -18.01 1.29
N THR A 261 -3.04 -19.04 2.13
CA THR A 261 -3.18 -18.89 3.59
C THR A 261 -2.01 -18.12 4.20
N HIS A 262 -0.79 -18.34 3.70
CA HIS A 262 0.40 -17.62 4.12
C HIS A 262 0.27 -16.11 3.87
N ASN A 263 -0.07 -15.73 2.64
CA ASN A 263 -0.25 -14.33 2.26
C ASN A 263 -1.45 -13.70 2.98
N LYS A 264 -2.56 -14.43 3.19
CA LYS A 264 -3.67 -13.95 4.03
C LYS A 264 -3.19 -13.57 5.43
N GLY A 265 -2.31 -14.37 6.04
CA GLY A 265 -1.71 -14.06 7.34
C GLY A 265 -0.90 -12.76 7.35
N ILE A 266 -0.17 -12.46 6.27
CA ILE A 266 0.53 -11.17 6.09
C ILE A 266 -0.50 -10.03 5.99
N MET A 267 -1.54 -10.23 5.17
CA MET A 267 -2.55 -9.22 4.89
C MET A 267 -3.44 -8.90 6.10
N ASN A 268 -3.63 -9.83 7.05
CA ASN A 268 -4.26 -9.53 8.34
C ASN A 268 -3.62 -8.32 9.04
N GLY A 269 -2.28 -8.21 9.01
CA GLY A 269 -1.57 -7.08 9.60
C GLY A 269 -1.62 -5.83 8.71
N VAL A 270 -1.33 -6.00 7.42
CA VAL A 270 -1.22 -4.90 6.45
C VAL A 270 -2.57 -4.21 6.24
N SER A 271 -3.63 -4.97 6.00
CA SER A 271 -4.98 -4.44 5.74
C SER A 271 -5.56 -3.77 6.99
N ALA A 272 -5.24 -4.26 8.19
CA ALA A 272 -5.68 -3.62 9.43
C ALA A 272 -5.07 -2.22 9.64
N LEU A 273 -3.78 -2.05 9.36
CA LEU A 273 -3.14 -0.72 9.38
C LEU A 273 -3.66 0.18 8.24
N THR A 274 -3.84 -0.40 7.05
CA THR A 274 -4.35 0.32 5.87
C THR A 274 -5.73 0.91 6.17
N LEU A 275 -6.64 0.11 6.74
CA LEU A 275 -7.95 0.57 7.15
C LEU A 275 -7.90 1.61 8.28
N ALA A 276 -7.07 1.40 9.30
CA ALA A 276 -6.93 2.33 10.43
C ALA A 276 -6.41 3.72 10.01
N THR A 277 -5.73 3.81 8.87
CA THR A 277 -5.21 5.07 8.31
C THR A 277 -6.08 5.63 7.19
N GLY A 278 -7.25 5.02 6.92
CA GLY A 278 -8.18 5.48 5.89
C GLY A 278 -7.71 5.23 4.46
N ASN A 279 -6.73 4.35 4.25
CA ASN A 279 -6.24 3.97 2.93
C ASN A 279 -7.13 2.88 2.29
N ASP A 280 -7.06 2.74 0.97
CA ASP A 280 -7.82 1.73 0.23
C ASP A 280 -7.22 0.33 0.40
N THR A 281 -7.90 -0.52 1.19
CA THR A 281 -7.48 -1.91 1.41
C THR A 281 -7.51 -2.76 0.14
N ARG A 282 -8.48 -2.53 -0.76
CA ARG A 282 -8.62 -3.33 -1.99
C ARG A 282 -7.45 -3.08 -2.93
N ALA A 283 -6.96 -1.84 -3.01
CA ALA A 283 -5.80 -1.51 -3.82
C ALA A 283 -4.53 -2.22 -3.34
N ILE A 284 -4.30 -2.23 -2.01
CA ILE A 284 -3.15 -2.91 -1.42
C ILE A 284 -3.25 -4.44 -1.59
N GLU A 285 -4.41 -5.03 -1.34
CA GLU A 285 -4.67 -6.47 -1.54
C GLU A 285 -4.47 -6.90 -2.99
N ALA A 286 -5.04 -6.16 -3.95
CA ALA A 286 -4.90 -6.46 -5.37
C ALA A 286 -3.45 -6.39 -5.83
N GLY A 287 -2.71 -5.36 -5.40
CA GLY A 287 -1.29 -5.22 -5.68
C GLY A 287 -0.45 -6.35 -5.07
N ALA A 288 -0.66 -6.67 -3.80
CA ALA A 288 0.06 -7.73 -3.10
C ALA A 288 -0.15 -9.10 -3.75
N HIS A 289 -1.40 -9.49 -4.00
CA HIS A 289 -1.73 -10.79 -4.57
C HIS A 289 -1.33 -10.91 -6.05
N ALA A 290 -1.42 -9.83 -6.85
CA ALA A 290 -0.92 -9.84 -8.22
C ALA A 290 0.62 -9.94 -8.26
N PHE A 291 1.31 -9.24 -7.34
CA PHE A 291 2.76 -9.32 -7.22
C PHE A 291 3.24 -10.72 -6.81
N ALA A 292 2.49 -11.41 -5.94
CA ALA A 292 2.74 -12.80 -5.57
C ALA A 292 2.65 -13.79 -6.76
N ALA A 293 1.94 -13.42 -7.83
CA ALA A 293 1.77 -14.24 -9.04
C ALA A 293 2.63 -13.81 -10.23
N ARG A 294 3.45 -12.76 -10.09
CA ARG A 294 4.18 -12.11 -11.21
C ARG A 294 5.12 -13.02 -11.99
N THR A 295 5.52 -14.16 -11.43
CA THR A 295 6.41 -15.14 -12.07
C THR A 295 5.63 -16.29 -12.74
N GLY A 296 4.33 -16.16 -12.93
CA GLY A 296 3.47 -17.17 -13.57
C GLY A 296 2.92 -18.26 -12.64
N ARG A 297 3.28 -18.24 -11.36
CA ARG A 297 2.68 -19.06 -10.29
C ARG A 297 2.48 -18.20 -9.07
N TYR A 298 1.34 -18.34 -8.41
CA TYR A 298 1.06 -17.68 -7.13
C TYR A 298 1.92 -18.30 -6.02
N ARG A 299 2.72 -17.47 -5.33
CA ARG A 299 3.76 -17.86 -4.37
C ARG A 299 3.67 -17.07 -3.06
N SER A 300 4.52 -17.42 -2.09
CA SER A 300 4.68 -16.63 -0.86
C SER A 300 5.18 -15.21 -1.15
N LEU A 301 4.71 -14.22 -0.38
CA LEU A 301 5.22 -12.85 -0.37
C LEU A 301 6.45 -12.66 0.54
N SER A 302 6.75 -13.63 1.42
CA SER A 302 7.87 -13.60 2.37
C SER A 302 8.59 -14.92 2.49
#